data_AF-A0A3N2ILD5-F1
#
_entry.id   AF-A0A3N2ILD5-F1
#
_cell.length_a   1.000
_cell.length_b   1.000
_cell.length_c   1.000
_cell.angle_alpha   90.00
_cell.angle_beta   90.00
_cell.angle_gamma   90.00
#
_symmetry.space_group_name_H-M   'P 1'
#
loop_
_entity.id
_entity.type
_entity.pdbx_description
1 polymer ?
#
loop_
_entity_poly.entity_id
_entity_poly.type
_entity_poly.pdbx_seq_one_letter_code
_entity_poly.pdbx_strand_id
1 'polypeptide(L)'
;MPEMTFRVRWPDGTETSCYSPSLVVHDHLVTGAEYPLAEFVERSTTALRLAGERVAAAYGFACTSALQQEADIVAAAARHAGGAVRVVEMHPPLPVPATAAAPPASSSVQASVVPAASVSAASGPGAAS
;
A
#
# COMPACT_ATOMS: atom_id res chain seq x y z
N MET A 1 14.74 -4.43 -16.61
CA MET A 1 14.06 -4.07 -15.36
C MET A 1 15.05 -4.24 -14.23
N PRO A 2 15.30 -3.21 -13.42
CA PRO A 2 16.05 -3.37 -12.19
C PRO A 2 15.19 -4.12 -11.17
N GLU A 3 15.72 -5.22 -10.65
CA GLU A 3 15.22 -5.87 -9.45
C GLU A 3 15.62 -5.05 -8.21
N MET A 4 14.85 -5.19 -7.14
CA MET A 4 15.13 -4.53 -5.87
C MET A 4 14.81 -5.43 -4.69
N THR A 5 15.42 -5.14 -3.55
CA THR A 5 15.17 -5.78 -2.27
C THR A 5 14.90 -4.69 -1.24
N PHE A 6 13.89 -4.86 -0.40
CA PHE A 6 13.59 -3.94 0.69
C PHE A 6 13.58 -4.70 2.02
N ARG A 7 14.12 -4.06 3.06
CA ARG A 7 14.20 -4.61 4.40
C ARG A 7 13.16 -3.94 5.28
N VAL A 8 12.42 -4.75 6.03
CA VAL A 8 11.41 -4.29 6.97
C VAL A 8 11.68 -4.85 8.35
N ARG A 9 11.38 -4.05 9.37
CA ARG A 9 11.43 -4.43 10.78
C ARG A 9 10.01 -4.59 11.27
N TRP A 10 9.68 -5.81 11.68
CA TRP A 10 8.40 -6.20 12.26
C TRP A 10 8.24 -5.65 13.68
N PRO A 11 7.00 -5.62 14.23
CA PRO A 11 6.74 -5.14 15.58
C PRO A 11 7.51 -5.91 16.68
N ASP A 12 7.84 -7.17 16.45
CA ASP A 12 8.67 -7.99 17.37
C ASP A 12 10.17 -7.64 17.31
N GLY A 13 10.56 -6.72 16.42
CA GLY A 13 11.94 -6.33 16.20
C GLY A 13 12.70 -7.18 15.18
N THR A 14 12.10 -8.29 14.71
CA THR A 14 12.65 -9.12 13.63
C THR A 14 12.75 -8.31 12.34
N GLU A 15 13.86 -8.47 11.62
CA GLU A 15 14.02 -7.90 10.29
C GLU A 15 13.83 -8.96 9.21
N THR A 16 13.20 -8.58 8.10
CA THR A 16 13.00 -9.45 6.94
C THR A 16 13.35 -8.70 5.67
N SER A 17 14.05 -9.38 4.76
CA SER A 17 14.36 -8.86 3.43
C SER A 17 13.34 -9.42 2.44
N CYS A 18 12.69 -8.53 1.71
CA CYS A 18 11.65 -8.83 0.73
C CYS A 18 12.15 -8.48 -0.67
N TYR A 19 11.96 -9.37 -1.62
CA TYR A 19 12.36 -9.20 -3.01
C TYR A 19 11.23 -8.59 -3.85
N SER A 20 11.56 -7.66 -4.75
CA SER A 20 10.63 -7.14 -5.74
C SER A 20 11.29 -7.06 -7.12
N PRO A 21 10.67 -7.62 -8.17
CA PRO A 21 11.20 -7.56 -9.53
C PRO A 21 11.04 -6.17 -10.20
N SER A 22 10.54 -5.16 -9.46
CA SER A 22 10.33 -3.81 -9.96
C SER A 22 10.50 -2.74 -8.88
N LEU A 23 10.91 -1.54 -9.30
CA LEU A 23 11.06 -0.36 -8.43
C LEU A 23 9.74 0.27 -7.97
N VAL A 24 8.57 -0.24 -8.41
CA VAL A 24 7.25 0.29 -8.01
C VAL A 24 7.02 0.27 -6.51
N VAL A 25 7.74 -0.57 -5.77
CA VAL A 25 7.66 -0.60 -4.30
C VAL A 25 8.05 0.74 -3.67
N HIS A 26 8.94 1.52 -4.31
CA HIS A 26 9.29 2.88 -3.85
C HIS A 26 8.12 3.87 -3.98
N ASP A 27 7.13 3.62 -4.84
CA ASP A 27 5.94 4.47 -4.97
C ASP A 27 4.93 4.23 -3.83
N HIS A 28 4.97 3.05 -3.21
CA HIS A 28 4.01 2.64 -2.17
C HIS A 28 4.57 2.67 -0.75
N LEU A 29 5.88 2.43 -0.62
CA LEU A 29 6.58 2.35 0.65
C LEU A 29 7.72 3.38 0.67
N VAL A 30 7.95 3.95 1.85
CA VAL A 30 8.98 4.97 2.06
C VAL A 30 10.03 4.42 3.02
N THR A 31 11.30 4.53 2.64
CA THR A 31 12.41 4.13 3.51
C THR A 31 12.42 4.97 4.79
N GLY A 32 12.49 4.31 5.94
CA GLY A 32 12.48 4.93 7.25
C GLY A 32 11.08 5.21 7.82
N ALA A 33 10.02 5.08 7.01
CA ALA A 33 8.65 5.23 7.47
C ALA A 33 8.17 3.99 8.23
N GLU A 34 7.23 4.22 9.15
CA GLU A 34 6.60 3.20 9.97
C GLU A 34 5.10 3.16 9.65
N TYR A 35 4.59 1.97 9.37
CA TYR A 35 3.21 1.73 8.96
C TYR A 35 2.53 0.77 9.93
N PRO A 36 1.22 0.92 10.22
CA PRO A 36 0.43 -0.12 10.85
C PRO A 36 0.57 -1.44 10.08
N LEU A 37 0.62 -2.56 10.79
CA LEU A 37 0.77 -3.90 10.19
C LEU A 37 -0.20 -4.15 9.03
N ALA A 38 -1.48 -3.80 9.20
CA ALA A 38 -2.51 -3.99 8.17
C ALA A 38 -2.25 -3.12 6.92
N GLU A 39 -1.89 -1.85 7.13
CA GLU A 39 -1.61 -0.92 6.04
C GLU A 39 -0.33 -1.31 5.28
N PHE A 40 0.69 -1.78 6.01
CA PHE A 40 1.91 -2.29 5.41
C PHE A 40 1.64 -3.48 4.48
N VAL A 41 0.82 -4.44 4.93
CA VAL A 41 0.44 -5.61 4.12
C VAL A 41 -0.33 -5.17 2.88
N GLU A 42 -1.31 -4.28 3.02
CA GLU A 42 -2.12 -3.78 1.89
C GLU A 42 -1.26 -3.06 0.85
N ARG A 43 -0.39 -2.13 1.28
CA ARG A 43 0.53 -1.39 0.42
C ARG A 43 1.53 -2.31 -0.27
N SER A 44 2.13 -3.24 0.47
CA SER A 44 3.11 -4.21 -0.07
C SER A 44 2.46 -5.15 -1.09
N THR A 45 1.27 -5.65 -0.79
CA THR A 45 0.48 -6.50 -1.70
C THR A 45 0.16 -5.76 -3.00
N THR A 46 -0.30 -4.51 -2.90
CA THR A 46 -0.60 -3.67 -4.07
C THR A 46 0.65 -3.44 -4.93
N ALA A 47 1.77 -3.09 -4.29
CA ALA A 47 3.04 -2.86 -4.98
C ALA A 47 3.55 -4.12 -5.70
N LEU A 48 3.51 -5.28 -5.05
CA LEU A 48 3.98 -6.55 -5.64
C LEU A 48 3.10 -7.01 -6.80
N ARG A 49 1.78 -6.80 -6.71
CA ARG A 49 0.86 -7.08 -7.84
C ARG A 49 1.16 -6.20 -9.04
N LEU A 50 1.31 -4.89 -8.84
CA LEU A 50 1.68 -3.95 -9.90
C LEU A 50 3.06 -4.27 -10.50
N ALA A 51 4.02 -4.72 -9.67
CA ALA A 51 5.32 -5.18 -10.14
C ALA A 51 5.16 -6.41 -11.06
N GLY A 52 4.35 -7.38 -10.65
CA GLY A 52 4.05 -8.58 -11.43
C GLY A 52 3.35 -8.27 -12.75
N GLU A 53 2.39 -7.34 -12.76
CA GLU A 53 1.71 -6.88 -13.98
C GLU A 53 2.69 -6.21 -14.96
N ARG A 54 3.61 -5.37 -14.48
CA ARG A 54 4.65 -4.76 -15.32
C ARG A 54 5.58 -5.80 -15.93
N VAL A 55 5.98 -6.83 -15.17
CA VAL A 55 6.78 -7.95 -15.66
C VAL A 55 6.00 -8.74 -16.71
N ALA A 56 4.73 -9.06 -16.45
CA ALA A 56 3.88 -9.77 -17.40
C ALA A 56 3.68 -8.98 -18.70
N ALA A 57 3.52 -7.66 -18.62
CA ALA A 57 3.40 -6.80 -19.79
C ALA A 57 4.69 -6.75 -20.64
N ALA A 58 5.87 -6.82 -20.00
CA ALA A 58 7.14 -6.75 -20.71
C ALA A 58 7.64 -8.11 -21.22
N TYR A 59 7.40 -9.19 -20.48
CA TYR A 59 7.94 -10.52 -20.76
C TYR A 59 6.88 -11.51 -21.24
N GLY A 60 5.59 -11.21 -21.09
CA GLY A 60 4.48 -12.06 -21.53
C GLY A 60 4.10 -13.19 -20.58
N PHE A 61 4.68 -13.26 -19.37
CA PHE A 61 4.44 -14.34 -18.40
C PHE A 61 4.20 -13.80 -16.99
N ALA A 62 3.37 -14.49 -16.20
CA ALA A 62 3.11 -14.14 -14.81
C ALA A 62 4.37 -14.30 -13.94
N CYS A 63 4.64 -13.34 -13.06
CA CYS A 63 5.79 -13.37 -12.16
C CYS A 63 5.48 -14.17 -10.89
N THR A 64 5.95 -15.41 -10.82
CA THR A 64 5.82 -16.26 -9.63
C THR A 64 6.54 -15.70 -8.42
N SER A 65 7.67 -14.99 -8.62
CA SER A 65 8.44 -14.37 -7.55
C SER A 65 7.64 -13.28 -6.81
N ALA A 66 6.85 -12.46 -7.54
CA ALA A 66 6.03 -11.42 -6.92
C ALA A 66 4.90 -12.03 -6.08
N LEU A 67 4.24 -13.08 -6.59
CA LEU A 67 3.22 -13.84 -5.88
C LEU A 67 3.77 -14.51 -4.62
N GLN A 68 4.96 -15.12 -4.72
CA GLN A 68 5.61 -15.75 -3.58
C GLN A 68 5.94 -14.72 -2.50
N GLN A 69 6.49 -13.58 -2.89
CA GLN A 69 6.82 -12.52 -1.93
C GLN A 69 5.57 -11.95 -1.24
N GLU A 70 4.46 -11.79 -1.97
CA GLU A 70 3.17 -11.36 -1.40
C GLU A 70 2.74 -12.35 -0.30
N ALA A 71 2.76 -13.65 -0.61
CA ALA A 71 2.41 -14.70 0.33
C ALA A 71 3.32 -14.70 1.57
N ASP A 72 4.64 -14.52 1.38
CA ASP A 72 5.60 -14.48 2.48
C ASP A 72 5.35 -13.29 3.43
N ILE A 73 4.99 -12.12 2.88
CA ILE A 73 4.65 -10.93 3.69
C ILE A 73 3.36 -11.15 4.48
N VAL A 74 2.32 -11.71 3.85
CA VAL A 74 1.05 -12.02 4.51
C VAL A 74 1.25 -13.06 5.61
N ALA A 75 2.03 -14.11 5.33
CA ALA A 75 2.34 -15.14 6.30
C ALA A 75 3.15 -14.61 7.49
N ALA A 76 4.12 -13.72 7.25
CA ALA A 76 4.86 -13.06 8.31
C ALA A 76 3.93 -12.15 9.14
N ALA A 77 3.09 -11.35 8.49
CA ALA A 77 2.14 -10.47 9.17
C ALA A 77 1.15 -11.23 10.05
N ALA A 78 0.68 -12.40 9.61
CA ALA A 78 -0.24 -13.25 10.37
C ALA A 78 0.36 -13.76 11.70
N ARG A 79 1.69 -13.71 11.89
CA ARG A 79 2.36 -14.08 13.14
C ARG A 79 2.27 -12.99 14.21
N HIS A 80 1.85 -11.79 13.83
CA HIS A 80 1.77 -10.63 14.71
C HIS A 80 0.31 -10.25 14.96
N ALA A 81 -0.07 -10.01 16.22
CA ALA A 81 -1.43 -9.60 16.59
C ALA A 81 -1.73 -8.13 16.25
N GLY A 82 -0.73 -7.38 15.77
CA GLY A 82 -0.80 -5.96 15.46
C GLY A 82 0.57 -5.28 15.66
N GLY A 83 0.57 -3.95 15.63
CA GLY A 83 1.78 -3.14 15.80
C GLY A 83 2.20 -2.45 14.52
N ALA A 84 3.42 -1.93 14.54
CA ALA A 84 3.96 -1.11 13.47
C ALA A 84 5.15 -1.80 12.80
N VAL A 85 5.19 -1.73 11.47
CA VAL A 85 6.24 -2.26 10.62
C VAL A 85 7.02 -1.08 10.05
N ARG A 86 8.33 -1.07 10.27
CA ARG A 86 9.22 -0.02 9.79
C ARG A 86 10.00 -0.47 8.57
N VAL A 87 10.00 0.31 7.51
CA VAL A 87 10.89 0.08 6.37
C VAL A 87 12.29 0.54 6.77
N VAL A 88 13.23 -0.38 6.87
CA VAL A 88 14.61 -0.11 7.30
C VAL A 88 15.44 0.39 6.13
N GLU A 89 15.33 -0.30 4.98
CA GLU A 89 16.22 -0.08 3.85
C GLU A 89 15.55 -0.52 2.54
N MET A 90 15.92 0.11 1.42
CA MET A 90 15.53 -0.30 0.07
C MET A 90 16.75 -0.23 -0.85
N HIS A 91 17.02 -1.31 -1.57
CA HIS A 91 18.16 -1.44 -2.46
C HIS A 91 17.73 -1.92 -3.87
N PRO A 92 18.14 -1.27 -4.96
CA PRO A 92 18.96 -0.07 -4.99
C PRO A 92 18.20 1.15 -4.44
N PRO A 93 18.90 2.08 -3.74
CA PRO A 93 18.29 3.35 -3.39
C PRO A 93 17.98 4.11 -4.68
N LEU A 94 16.78 4.68 -4.80
CA LEU A 94 16.53 5.63 -5.88
C LEU A 94 17.52 6.79 -5.74
N PRO A 95 18.07 7.32 -6.84
CA PRO A 95 18.88 8.53 -6.78
C PRO A 95 18.02 9.62 -6.15
N VAL A 96 18.35 10.02 -4.92
CA VAL A 96 17.66 11.10 -4.25
C VAL A 96 17.86 12.36 -5.10
N PRO A 97 16.80 13.04 -5.57
CA PRO A 97 16.97 14.43 -5.92
C PRO A 97 17.39 15.12 -4.62
N ALA A 98 18.57 15.72 -4.61
CA ALA A 98 19.08 16.45 -3.46
C ALA A 98 18.15 17.64 -3.17
N THR A 99 17.08 17.42 -2.39
CA THR A 99 16.28 18.39 -1.60
C THR A 99 14.85 17.83 -1.39
N ALA A 100 14.57 17.40 -0.15
CA ALA A 100 13.27 17.37 0.57
C ALA A 100 13.36 16.23 1.60
N ALA A 101 13.80 16.44 2.84
CA ALA A 101 13.17 17.24 3.89
C ALA A 101 11.69 16.88 4.13
N ALA A 102 11.45 16.26 5.30
CA ALA A 102 10.19 16.00 5.99
C ALA A 102 9.27 14.91 5.39
N PRO A 103 8.78 13.95 6.22
CA PRO A 103 7.77 12.99 5.79
C PRO A 103 6.48 13.74 5.41
N PRO A 104 5.74 13.33 4.36
CA PRO A 104 4.37 13.78 4.22
C PRO A 104 3.60 13.24 5.42
N ALA A 105 3.07 14.17 6.23
CA ALA A 105 2.06 13.86 7.22
C ALA A 105 0.95 13.04 6.55
N SER A 106 0.54 11.99 7.25
CA SER A 106 -0.64 11.16 7.02
C SER A 106 -1.61 11.73 5.98
N SER A 107 -1.74 11.04 4.86
CA SER A 107 -2.89 11.24 3.97
C SER A 107 -4.11 10.62 4.66
N SER A 108 -4.66 11.35 5.63
CA SER A 108 -5.97 11.10 6.19
C SER A 108 -7.05 11.65 5.26
N VAL A 109 -7.94 10.75 4.85
CA VAL A 109 -9.38 10.98 4.61
C VAL A 109 -9.79 11.72 3.33
N GLN A 110 -10.43 10.97 2.42
CA GLN A 110 -11.85 11.23 2.13
C GLN A 110 -12.64 9.92 2.13
N ALA A 111 -13.26 9.62 3.27
CA ALA A 111 -14.52 8.90 3.30
C ALA A 111 -15.60 9.92 2.90
N SER A 112 -15.95 9.96 1.61
CA SER A 112 -17.14 10.71 1.21
C SER A 112 -18.36 9.86 1.55
N VAL A 113 -18.88 10.13 2.74
CA VAL A 113 -20.21 9.71 3.21
C VAL A 113 -21.26 10.09 2.16
N VAL A 114 -22.04 9.12 1.69
CA VAL A 114 -23.32 9.40 1.03
C VAL A 114 -24.38 9.49 2.13
N PRO A 115 -25.10 10.62 2.27
CA PRO A 115 -26.15 10.76 3.27
C PRO A 115 -27.41 10.00 2.86
N ALA A 116 -27.96 9.24 3.81
CA ALA A 116 -29.36 8.84 3.82
C ALA A 116 -30.20 9.97 4.44
N ALA A 117 -31.12 10.57 3.68
CA ALA A 117 -32.35 11.24 4.16
C ALA A 117 -33.10 11.81 2.93
N SER A 118 -34.25 11.24 2.57
CA SER A 118 -35.59 11.74 2.91
C SER A 118 -35.86 13.17 2.43
N VAL A 119 -36.67 13.31 1.37
CA VAL A 119 -37.42 14.53 1.08
C VAL A 119 -38.91 14.26 1.31
N SER A 120 -39.44 14.99 2.28
CA SER A 120 -40.85 15.07 2.65
C SER A 120 -41.68 15.85 1.63
N ALA A 121 -42.97 15.50 1.65
CA ALA A 121 -44.15 16.18 1.13
C ALA A 121 -44.10 17.70 0.91
N ALA A 122 -44.80 18.14 -0.12
CA ALA A 122 -45.46 19.44 -0.15
C ALA A 122 -46.84 19.32 -0.78
N SER A 123 -47.85 19.53 0.06
CA SER A 123 -49.26 19.75 -0.26
C SER A 123 -49.45 21.02 -1.10
N GLY A 124 -50.47 21.02 -1.96
CA GLY A 124 -51.03 22.23 -2.58
C GLY A 124 -52.52 22.03 -2.90
N PRO A 125 -53.42 23.00 -2.60
CA PRO A 125 -54.87 22.77 -2.47
C PRO A 125 -55.71 23.35 -3.64
N GLY A 126 -57.02 23.06 -3.61
CA GLY A 126 -58.09 23.91 -4.20
C GLY A 126 -58.77 23.34 -5.44
N ALA A 127 -60.02 22.86 -5.31
CA ALA A 127 -61.27 23.56 -5.75
C ALA A 127 -61.56 23.34 -7.25
N ALA A 128 -62.76 23.13 -7.79
CA ALA A 128 -64.18 23.11 -7.44
C ALA A 128 -64.82 22.21 -8.55
N SER A 129 -66.09 21.84 -8.67
CA SER A 129 -67.38 22.08 -8.03
C SER A 129 -68.32 21.00 -8.58
#